data_AF-A0A839JPG0-F1
#
_entry.id   AF-A0A839JPG0-F1
#
_cell.length_a   1.000
_cell.length_b   1.000
_cell.length_c   1.000
_cell.angle_alpha   90.00
_cell.angle_beta   90.00
_cell.angle_gamma   90.00
#
_symmetry.space_group_name_H-M   'P 1'
#
loop_
_entity.id
_entity.type
_entity.pdbx_description
1 polymer ?
#
loop_
_entity_poly.entity_id
_entity_poly.type
_entity_poly.pdbx_seq_one_letter_code
_entity_poly.pdbx_strand_id
1 'polypeptide(L)'
;MIANLKKYTIAEVTKGFTYNEFEGKGLFGLSGKLTIQPEYQRNYIYADGKKDVAVIESILKGYPIGLIYFNKLEDGNLEVLDGQQRITSIGRFIEGRFSIIRNGNQTHFDSLPQDLRQKLLETELLVYECEGSESEIKEWFKTINIVGVPLNEQELLNAIYSGPFVTLGKETFSNSGNAMIAMWSAYINGDAKRQDFWHVALGWIATAKGTTISEYMSQHRFDDSIAEVKTYFDTVLNWVSNTFNQVEKEMRGLEWGRLYEEYHKFSYNSDRVSAKVSELYGDPFVKNRKGVFEYVLGLYSGRKGDLGDTKLLEVRMFDDATKQTVYKKQTDTAKEKGVSNCSYCAIGHDANKAKIWKLNEMDADHVSAWSKGGSTSMENCEMLCKSHNRSKGNK
;
A
#
# COMPACT_ATOMS: atom_id res chain seq x y z
N MET A 1 -35.31 4.27 2.11
CA MET A 1 -34.73 3.96 0.80
C MET A 1 -35.72 3.21 -0.08
N ILE A 2 -35.97 3.74 -1.28
CA ILE A 2 -36.84 3.17 -2.31
C ILE A 2 -35.94 2.70 -3.47
N ALA A 3 -36.28 1.56 -4.07
CA ALA A 3 -35.55 1.01 -5.20
C ALA A 3 -36.50 0.51 -6.28
N ASN A 4 -36.41 1.10 -7.46
CA ASN A 4 -37.27 0.76 -8.58
C ASN A 4 -36.45 0.12 -9.69
N LEU A 5 -36.79 -1.12 -10.05
CA LEU A 5 -36.16 -1.79 -11.19
C LEU A 5 -36.62 -1.14 -12.49
N LYS A 6 -35.65 -0.73 -13.30
CA LYS A 6 -35.81 -0.24 -14.66
C LYS A 6 -34.93 -1.02 -15.61
N LYS A 7 -35.30 -0.95 -16.88
CA LYS A 7 -34.54 -1.52 -17.99
C LYS A 7 -34.10 -0.38 -18.88
N TYR A 8 -32.81 -0.37 -19.20
CA TYR A 8 -32.25 0.54 -20.18
C TYR A 8 -31.49 -0.27 -21.21
N THR A 9 -31.66 0.02 -22.48
CA THR A 9 -30.76 -0.50 -23.51
C THR A 9 -29.38 0.12 -23.35
N ILE A 10 -28.33 -0.58 -23.80
CA ILE A 10 -26.99 -0.01 -23.88
C ILE A 10 -27.00 1.29 -24.68
N ALA A 11 -27.73 1.32 -25.81
CA ALA A 11 -27.87 2.51 -26.64
C ALA A 11 -28.39 3.73 -25.87
N GLU A 12 -29.35 3.54 -24.97
CA GLU A 12 -29.86 4.61 -24.12
C GLU A 12 -28.82 5.06 -23.10
N VAL A 13 -28.24 4.12 -22.33
CA VAL A 13 -27.27 4.44 -21.27
C VAL A 13 -26.05 5.18 -21.83
N THR A 14 -25.55 4.78 -22.98
CA THR A 14 -24.38 5.41 -23.62
C THR A 14 -24.73 6.56 -24.55
N LYS A 15 -26.00 6.96 -24.66
CA LYS A 15 -26.37 8.12 -25.47
C LYS A 15 -25.73 9.38 -24.88
N GLY A 16 -25.00 10.13 -25.69
CA GLY A 16 -24.25 11.31 -25.20
C GLY A 16 -23.15 10.93 -24.21
N PHE A 17 -22.60 9.71 -24.33
CA PHE A 17 -21.44 9.31 -23.56
C PHE A 17 -20.28 10.27 -23.78
N THR A 18 -19.60 10.63 -22.70
CA THR A 18 -18.41 11.48 -22.75
C THR A 18 -17.31 10.81 -21.94
N TYR A 19 -16.13 10.65 -22.53
CA TYR A 19 -14.94 10.16 -21.86
C TYR A 19 -13.85 11.23 -21.84
N ASN A 20 -13.36 11.56 -20.64
CA ASN A 20 -12.18 12.40 -20.48
C ASN A 20 -10.94 11.49 -20.49
N GLU A 21 -10.17 11.51 -21.58
CA GLU A 21 -8.94 10.71 -21.71
C GLU A 21 -7.84 11.14 -20.74
N PHE A 22 -7.73 12.45 -20.47
CA PHE A 22 -6.72 12.99 -19.58
C PHE A 22 -6.92 12.50 -18.14
N GLU A 23 -8.17 12.47 -17.68
CA GLU A 23 -8.52 12.00 -16.34
C GLU A 23 -8.83 10.49 -16.30
N GLY A 24 -8.99 9.86 -17.47
CA GLY A 24 -9.43 8.48 -17.60
C GLY A 24 -10.87 8.24 -17.09
N LYS A 25 -11.74 9.26 -17.12
CA LYS A 25 -13.07 9.24 -16.49
C LYS A 25 -14.21 9.18 -17.51
N GLY A 26 -15.20 8.32 -17.25
CA GLY A 26 -16.50 8.37 -17.94
C GLY A 26 -17.39 9.41 -17.27
N LEU A 27 -17.73 10.50 -17.96
CA LEU A 27 -18.39 11.64 -17.35
C LEU A 27 -19.92 11.49 -17.36
N PHE A 28 -20.51 11.40 -18.55
CA PHE A 28 -21.96 11.48 -18.72
C PHE A 28 -22.51 10.34 -19.57
N GLY A 29 -23.80 10.06 -19.42
CA GLY A 29 -24.61 9.14 -20.21
C GLY A 29 -26.08 9.56 -20.18
N LEU A 30 -26.99 8.78 -20.79
CA LEU A 30 -28.43 9.12 -20.88
C LEU A 30 -28.68 10.57 -21.34
N SER A 31 -27.91 11.05 -22.33
CA SER A 31 -27.94 12.43 -22.84
C SER A 31 -27.69 13.51 -21.77
N GLY A 32 -26.76 13.26 -20.85
CA GLY A 32 -26.39 14.19 -19.79
C GLY A 32 -27.19 14.00 -18.50
N LYS A 33 -28.21 13.13 -18.49
CA LYS A 33 -29.00 12.83 -17.29
C LYS A 33 -28.26 11.93 -16.28
N LEU A 34 -27.31 11.11 -16.76
CA LEU A 34 -26.53 10.20 -15.92
C LEU A 34 -25.10 10.73 -15.78
N THR A 35 -24.68 10.97 -14.55
CA THR A 35 -23.26 11.10 -14.19
C THR A 35 -22.70 9.69 -13.97
N ILE A 36 -21.82 9.25 -14.87
CA ILE A 36 -21.28 7.88 -14.86
C ILE A 36 -20.24 7.70 -13.77
N GLN A 37 -19.39 8.70 -13.54
CA GLN A 37 -18.38 8.68 -12.50
C GLN A 37 -18.49 9.94 -11.64
N PRO A 38 -19.42 9.95 -10.67
CA PRO A 38 -19.46 10.98 -9.63
C PRO A 38 -18.11 11.14 -8.93
N GLU A 39 -17.85 12.33 -8.38
CA GLU A 39 -16.54 12.63 -7.79
C GLU A 39 -16.18 11.79 -6.57
N TYR A 40 -17.14 11.17 -5.91
CA TYR A 40 -16.87 10.25 -4.80
C TYR A 40 -16.51 8.83 -5.24
N GLN A 41 -16.76 8.46 -6.51
CA GLN A 41 -16.46 7.13 -7.03
C GLN A 41 -14.97 6.94 -7.33
N ARG A 42 -14.52 5.68 -7.32
CA ARG A 42 -13.13 5.32 -7.66
C ARG A 42 -12.80 5.60 -9.12
N ASN A 43 -11.50 5.64 -9.42
CA ASN A 43 -11.05 5.77 -10.80
C ASN A 43 -11.44 4.55 -11.64
N TYR A 44 -11.49 4.72 -12.95
CA TYR A 44 -11.68 3.61 -13.86
C TYR A 44 -10.43 2.71 -13.88
N ILE A 45 -10.59 1.45 -13.49
CA ILE A 45 -9.51 0.47 -13.29
C ILE A 45 -9.62 -0.76 -14.21
N TYR A 46 -10.63 -0.80 -15.08
CA TYR A 46 -10.79 -1.91 -16.05
C TYR A 46 -9.99 -1.70 -17.34
N ALA A 47 -9.29 -0.58 -17.49
CA ALA A 47 -8.39 -0.28 -18.62
C ALA A 47 -7.12 -1.16 -18.66
N ASP A 48 -7.23 -2.45 -18.35
CA ASP A 48 -6.13 -3.42 -18.34
C ASP A 48 -6.11 -4.30 -19.60
N GLY A 49 -7.04 -4.09 -20.54
CA GLY A 49 -7.20 -4.88 -21.76
C GLY A 49 -7.75 -6.29 -21.52
N LYS A 50 -8.21 -6.58 -20.31
CA LYS A 50 -8.76 -7.88 -19.91
C LYS A 50 -10.20 -7.73 -19.44
N LYS A 51 -10.43 -6.89 -18.43
CA LYS A 51 -11.75 -6.75 -17.79
C LYS A 51 -12.73 -5.97 -18.66
N ASP A 52 -12.26 -4.88 -19.27
CA ASP A 52 -13.06 -4.12 -20.24
C ASP A 52 -13.43 -4.97 -21.45
N VAL A 53 -12.49 -5.75 -21.99
CA VAL A 53 -12.74 -6.75 -23.04
C VAL A 53 -13.76 -7.80 -22.60
N ALA A 54 -13.63 -8.36 -21.40
CA ALA A 54 -14.54 -9.38 -20.88
C ALA A 54 -15.99 -8.87 -20.74
N VAL A 55 -16.20 -7.58 -20.41
CA VAL A 55 -17.54 -6.96 -20.39
C VAL A 55 -18.15 -7.01 -21.78
N ILE A 56 -17.42 -6.57 -22.81
CA ILE A 56 -17.91 -6.55 -24.19
C ILE A 56 -18.17 -7.97 -24.70
N GLU A 57 -17.25 -8.90 -24.47
CA GLU A 57 -17.44 -10.30 -24.85
C GLU A 57 -18.68 -10.92 -24.20
N SER A 58 -18.94 -10.62 -22.93
CA SER A 58 -20.11 -11.13 -22.21
C SER A 58 -21.40 -10.65 -22.87
N ILE A 59 -21.48 -9.38 -23.26
CA ILE A 59 -22.64 -8.81 -23.99
C ILE A 59 -22.83 -9.54 -25.32
N LEU A 60 -21.76 -9.70 -26.11
CA LEU A 60 -21.83 -10.33 -27.42
C LEU A 60 -22.20 -11.82 -27.33
N LYS A 61 -21.85 -12.50 -26.23
CA LYS A 61 -22.25 -13.87 -25.91
C LYS A 61 -23.68 -13.97 -25.35
N GLY A 62 -24.31 -12.84 -24.98
CA GLY A 62 -25.64 -12.80 -24.37
C GLY A 62 -25.64 -13.16 -22.88
N TYR A 63 -24.51 -13.00 -22.21
CA TYR A 63 -24.38 -13.25 -20.77
C TYR A 63 -24.83 -12.02 -19.97
N PRO A 64 -25.43 -12.22 -18.79
CA PRO A 64 -25.88 -11.12 -17.95
C PRO A 64 -24.68 -10.28 -17.45
N ILE A 65 -24.78 -8.96 -17.56
CA ILE A 65 -23.73 -8.00 -17.14
C ILE A 65 -23.80 -7.67 -15.64
N GLY A 66 -24.73 -8.30 -14.92
CA GLY A 66 -25.02 -8.05 -13.51
C GLY A 66 -25.89 -6.82 -13.30
N LEU A 67 -26.51 -6.72 -12.12
CA LEU A 67 -27.31 -5.56 -11.74
C LEU A 67 -26.46 -4.29 -11.68
N ILE A 68 -27.08 -3.17 -12.03
CA ILE A 68 -26.50 -1.82 -11.96
C ILE A 68 -27.39 -1.01 -11.02
N TYR A 69 -26.81 -0.06 -10.31
CA TYR A 69 -27.53 0.78 -9.36
C TYR A 69 -27.26 2.24 -9.68
N PHE A 70 -28.32 3.03 -9.82
CA PHE A 70 -28.25 4.48 -9.93
C PHE A 70 -28.84 5.12 -8.68
N ASN A 71 -28.20 6.16 -8.19
CA ASN A 71 -28.78 7.07 -7.22
C ASN A 71 -29.54 8.17 -7.96
N LYS A 72 -30.80 8.40 -7.60
CA LYS A 72 -31.61 9.47 -8.16
C LYS A 72 -31.52 10.70 -7.25
N LEU A 73 -31.05 11.80 -7.83
CA LEU A 73 -30.90 13.08 -7.14
C LEU A 73 -32.23 13.85 -7.10
N GLU A 74 -32.31 14.87 -6.24
CA GLU A 74 -33.51 15.70 -6.05
C GLU A 74 -33.94 16.43 -7.33
N ASP A 75 -32.97 16.81 -8.18
CA ASP A 75 -33.19 17.47 -9.47
C ASP A 75 -33.64 16.49 -10.58
N GLY A 76 -33.74 15.19 -10.27
CA GLY A 76 -34.11 14.13 -11.20
C GLY A 76 -32.96 13.59 -12.06
N ASN A 77 -31.74 14.10 -11.88
CA ASN A 77 -30.54 13.50 -12.46
C ASN A 77 -30.18 12.19 -11.76
N LEU A 78 -29.34 11.41 -12.42
CA LEU A 78 -28.91 10.09 -11.98
C LEU A 78 -27.39 10.07 -11.79
N GLU A 79 -26.94 9.38 -10.76
CA GLU A 79 -25.53 9.10 -10.52
C GLU A 79 -25.31 7.60 -10.42
N VAL A 80 -24.22 7.09 -10.97
CA VAL A 80 -23.91 5.67 -10.80
C VAL A 80 -23.49 5.38 -9.36
N LEU A 81 -24.26 4.51 -8.70
CA LEU A 81 -23.96 3.97 -7.38
C LEU A 81 -23.14 2.68 -7.49
N ASP A 82 -23.47 1.78 -8.43
CA ASP A 82 -22.67 0.61 -8.79
C ASP A 82 -22.82 0.29 -10.28
N GLY A 83 -21.77 -0.29 -10.87
CA GLY A 83 -21.72 -0.60 -12.30
C GLY A 83 -20.87 0.36 -13.12
N GLN A 84 -20.23 1.35 -12.49
CA GLN A 84 -19.39 2.37 -13.14
C GLN A 84 -18.37 1.75 -14.11
N GLN A 85 -17.63 0.72 -13.66
CA GLN A 85 -16.59 0.08 -14.47
C GLN A 85 -17.17 -0.62 -15.71
N ARG A 86 -18.37 -1.19 -15.60
CA ARG A 86 -19.06 -1.88 -16.69
C ARG A 86 -19.57 -0.86 -17.71
N ILE A 87 -20.31 0.16 -17.26
CA ILE A 87 -20.85 1.22 -18.13
C ILE A 87 -19.72 1.96 -18.86
N THR A 88 -18.64 2.30 -18.15
CA THR A 88 -17.49 2.98 -18.74
C THR A 88 -16.80 2.11 -19.80
N SER A 89 -16.67 0.80 -19.57
CA SER A 89 -16.10 -0.13 -20.55
C SER A 89 -16.97 -0.20 -21.82
N ILE A 90 -18.29 -0.22 -21.67
CA ILE A 90 -19.23 -0.22 -22.80
C ILE A 90 -19.12 1.08 -23.61
N GLY A 91 -19.18 2.23 -22.94
CA GLY A 91 -19.05 3.54 -23.59
C GLY A 91 -17.72 3.70 -24.31
N ARG A 92 -16.59 3.33 -23.67
CA ARG A 92 -15.26 3.35 -24.29
C ARG A 92 -15.18 2.48 -25.55
N PHE A 93 -15.82 1.30 -25.56
CA PHE A 93 -15.81 0.43 -26.74
C PHE A 93 -16.62 1.03 -27.89
N ILE A 94 -17.80 1.58 -27.59
CA ILE A 94 -18.68 2.23 -28.57
C ILE A 94 -18.00 3.45 -29.20
N GLU A 95 -17.25 4.23 -28.42
CA GLU A 95 -16.43 5.35 -28.93
C GLU A 95 -15.14 4.91 -29.65
N GLY A 96 -14.88 3.61 -29.79
CA GLY A 96 -13.69 3.09 -30.47
C GLY A 96 -12.38 3.25 -29.69
N ARG A 97 -12.43 3.51 -28.37
CA ARG A 97 -11.24 3.73 -27.51
C ARG A 97 -10.40 2.47 -27.29
N PHE A 98 -10.95 1.29 -27.55
CA PHE A 98 -10.21 0.03 -27.55
C PHE A 98 -10.87 -1.00 -28.47
N SER A 99 -10.18 -2.12 -28.71
CA SER A 99 -10.66 -3.24 -29.51
C SER A 99 -10.74 -4.51 -28.68
N ILE A 100 -11.57 -5.45 -29.13
CA ILE A 100 -11.62 -6.82 -28.60
C ILE A 100 -10.94 -7.78 -29.58
N ILE A 101 -10.50 -8.94 -29.09
CA ILE A 101 -10.00 -10.00 -29.97
C ILE A 101 -11.15 -10.91 -30.35
N ARG A 102 -11.45 -11.02 -31.64
CA ARG A 102 -12.41 -11.98 -32.18
C ARG A 102 -11.79 -12.74 -33.34
N ASN A 103 -11.89 -14.07 -33.29
CA ASN A 103 -11.33 -14.96 -34.31
C ASN A 103 -9.83 -14.67 -34.60
N GLY A 104 -9.07 -14.30 -33.57
CA GLY A 104 -7.66 -13.93 -33.69
C GLY A 104 -7.38 -12.50 -34.16
N ASN A 105 -8.40 -11.72 -34.51
CA ASN A 105 -8.26 -10.35 -35.03
C ASN A 105 -8.74 -9.29 -34.04
N GLN A 106 -8.05 -8.15 -34.02
CA GLN A 106 -8.52 -6.96 -33.31
C GLN A 106 -9.77 -6.40 -34.01
N THR A 107 -10.84 -6.22 -33.25
CA THR A 107 -12.13 -5.76 -33.76
C THR A 107 -12.61 -4.59 -32.93
N HIS A 108 -12.80 -3.43 -33.57
CA HIS A 108 -13.45 -2.25 -32.99
C HIS A 108 -14.97 -2.33 -33.15
N PHE A 109 -15.70 -1.48 -32.42
CA PHE A 109 -17.16 -1.42 -32.51
C PHE A 109 -17.65 -1.21 -33.95
N ASP A 110 -17.09 -0.25 -34.68
CA ASP A 110 -17.49 0.04 -36.07
C ASP A 110 -17.20 -1.12 -37.04
N SER A 111 -16.19 -1.93 -36.73
CA SER A 111 -15.81 -3.11 -37.53
C SER A 111 -16.64 -4.36 -37.21
N LEU A 112 -17.50 -4.33 -36.19
CA LEU A 112 -18.39 -5.45 -35.90
C LEU A 112 -19.43 -5.62 -37.02
N PRO A 113 -19.82 -6.87 -37.36
CA PRO A 113 -21.00 -7.13 -38.17
C PRO A 113 -22.25 -6.41 -37.64
N GLN A 114 -23.13 -6.00 -38.55
CA GLN A 114 -24.30 -5.16 -38.21
C GLN A 114 -25.19 -5.82 -37.16
N ASP A 115 -25.42 -7.12 -37.26
CA ASP A 115 -26.20 -7.91 -36.30
C ASP A 115 -25.58 -7.88 -34.90
N LEU A 116 -24.25 -7.89 -34.80
CA LEU A 116 -23.54 -7.85 -33.51
C LEU A 116 -23.51 -6.46 -32.90
N ARG A 117 -23.40 -5.41 -33.73
CA ARG A 117 -23.57 -4.02 -33.26
C ARG A 117 -24.97 -3.80 -32.72
N GLN A 118 -25.99 -4.25 -33.45
CA GLN A 118 -27.38 -4.16 -33.03
C GLN A 118 -27.62 -4.93 -31.73
N LYS A 119 -27.15 -6.19 -31.65
CA LYS A 119 -27.22 -6.99 -30.43
C LYS A 119 -26.59 -6.29 -29.22
N LEU A 120 -25.42 -5.68 -29.40
CA LEU A 120 -24.76 -4.93 -28.32
C LEU A 120 -25.61 -3.74 -27.88
N LEU A 121 -26.06 -2.92 -28.82
CA LEU A 121 -26.83 -1.70 -28.53
C LEU A 121 -28.21 -1.98 -27.90
N GLU A 122 -28.88 -3.05 -28.33
CA GLU A 122 -30.22 -3.44 -27.85
C GLU A 122 -30.20 -4.26 -26.56
N THR A 123 -29.03 -4.69 -26.09
CA THR A 123 -28.92 -5.43 -24.83
C THR A 123 -29.47 -4.59 -23.67
N GLU A 124 -30.45 -5.13 -22.95
CA GLU A 124 -31.04 -4.49 -21.78
C GLU A 124 -30.12 -4.65 -20.55
N LEU A 125 -29.84 -3.53 -19.90
CA LEU A 125 -29.22 -3.42 -18.59
C LEU A 125 -30.32 -3.33 -17.52
N LEU A 126 -30.22 -4.20 -16.50
CA LEU A 126 -31.09 -4.18 -15.34
C LEU A 126 -30.55 -3.18 -14.32
N VAL A 127 -31.29 -2.09 -14.11
CA VAL A 127 -30.87 -0.96 -13.28
C VAL A 127 -31.87 -0.74 -12.16
N TYR A 128 -31.43 -0.74 -10.91
CA TYR A 128 -32.22 -0.19 -9.82
C TYR A 128 -31.96 1.31 -9.71
N GLU A 129 -33.00 2.12 -9.90
CA GLU A 129 -32.98 3.52 -9.47
C GLU A 129 -33.33 3.60 -8.00
N CYS A 130 -32.39 4.09 -7.20
CA CYS A 130 -32.45 4.18 -5.76
C CYS A 130 -32.67 5.63 -5.34
N GLU A 131 -33.52 5.84 -4.34
CA GLU A 131 -33.79 7.15 -3.74
C GLU A 131 -33.83 6.98 -2.22
N GLY A 132 -33.19 7.87 -1.47
CA GLY A 132 -33.10 7.77 -0.01
C GLY A 132 -32.28 8.88 0.60
N SER A 133 -32.18 8.89 1.92
CA SER A 133 -31.27 9.83 2.58
C SER A 133 -29.81 9.51 2.25
N GLU A 134 -28.93 10.49 2.41
CA GLU A 134 -27.49 10.31 2.23
C GLU A 134 -26.95 9.14 3.08
N SER A 135 -27.46 8.95 4.31
CA SER A 135 -27.08 7.86 5.20
C SER A 135 -27.50 6.49 4.66
N GLU A 136 -28.72 6.37 4.14
CA GLU A 136 -29.22 5.11 3.55
C GLU A 136 -28.43 4.75 2.29
N ILE A 137 -28.17 5.72 1.40
CA ILE A 137 -27.41 5.53 0.16
C ILE A 137 -26.01 5.00 0.47
N LYS A 138 -25.34 5.56 1.49
CA LYS A 138 -24.01 5.12 1.93
C LYS A 138 -23.98 3.71 2.50
N GLU A 139 -24.96 3.37 3.34
CA GLU A 139 -25.06 2.02 3.89
C GLU A 139 -25.33 0.97 2.80
N TRP A 140 -26.18 1.34 1.82
CA TRP A 140 -26.40 0.46 0.68
C TRP A 140 -25.15 0.32 -0.20
N PHE A 141 -24.45 1.43 -0.47
CA PHE A 141 -23.21 1.43 -1.22
C PHE A 141 -22.18 0.45 -0.63
N LYS A 142 -22.04 0.42 0.70
CA LYS A 142 -21.19 -0.57 1.40
C LYS A 142 -21.62 -2.01 1.11
N THR A 143 -22.92 -2.26 1.09
CA THR A 143 -23.49 -3.61 0.92
C THR A 143 -23.33 -4.14 -0.50
N ILE A 144 -23.51 -3.31 -1.54
CA ILE A 144 -23.43 -3.78 -2.94
C ILE A 144 -22.01 -3.94 -3.46
N ASN A 145 -21.05 -3.19 -2.93
CA ASN A 145 -19.65 -3.22 -3.38
C ASN A 145 -18.85 -4.46 -2.91
N ILE A 146 -19.52 -5.48 -2.38
CA ILE A 146 -18.91 -6.75 -1.96
C ILE A 146 -18.55 -7.62 -3.18
N VAL A 147 -19.26 -7.49 -4.30
CA VAL A 147 -19.09 -8.33 -5.48
C VAL A 147 -18.11 -7.69 -6.47
N GLY A 148 -17.11 -8.46 -6.93
CA GLY A 148 -16.13 -8.02 -7.93
C GLY A 148 -14.80 -7.57 -7.31
N VAL A 149 -14.23 -6.47 -7.82
CA VAL A 149 -13.04 -5.86 -7.20
C VAL A 149 -13.52 -4.97 -6.05
N PRO A 150 -13.32 -5.37 -4.78
CA PRO A 150 -13.84 -4.61 -3.64
C PRO A 150 -13.20 -3.22 -3.61
N LEU A 151 -13.94 -2.27 -3.06
CA LEU A 151 -13.39 -0.96 -2.74
C LEU A 151 -12.35 -1.12 -1.63
N ASN A 152 -11.24 -0.39 -1.73
CA ASN A 152 -10.36 -0.24 -0.58
C ASN A 152 -10.98 0.74 0.43
N GLU A 153 -10.33 0.87 1.59
CA GLU A 153 -10.81 1.72 2.66
C GLU A 153 -10.99 3.18 2.21
N GLN A 154 -10.02 3.74 1.49
CA GLN A 154 -10.08 5.13 1.05
C GLN A 154 -11.17 5.39 -0.01
N GLU A 155 -11.37 4.46 -0.94
CA GLU A 155 -12.43 4.50 -1.94
C GLU A 155 -13.81 4.50 -1.25
N LEU A 156 -13.95 3.74 -0.15
CA LEU A 156 -15.17 3.74 0.66
C LEU A 156 -15.34 5.05 1.45
N LEU A 157 -14.28 5.55 2.09
CA LEU A 157 -14.31 6.79 2.85
C LEU A 157 -14.67 7.99 1.95
N ASN A 158 -14.18 8.02 0.72
CA ASN A 158 -14.52 9.07 -0.25
C ASN A 158 -16.01 9.08 -0.61
N ALA A 159 -16.65 7.91 -0.69
CA ALA A 159 -18.11 7.80 -0.83
C ALA A 159 -18.88 8.27 0.41
N ILE A 160 -18.33 8.04 1.60
CA ILE A 160 -18.97 8.43 2.87
C ILE A 160 -18.79 9.93 3.16
N TYR A 161 -17.68 10.53 2.79
CA TYR A 161 -17.36 11.91 3.15
C TYR A 161 -17.26 12.82 1.92
N SER A 162 -18.03 12.50 0.88
CA SER A 162 -18.08 13.25 -0.37
C SER A 162 -18.34 14.74 -0.14
N GLY A 163 -17.61 15.57 -0.88
CA GLY A 163 -17.68 17.02 -0.86
C GLY A 163 -16.43 17.65 -1.50
N PRO A 164 -16.35 18.99 -1.56
CA PRO A 164 -15.28 19.71 -2.26
C PRO A 164 -13.87 19.28 -1.83
N PHE A 165 -13.67 19.02 -0.54
CA PHE A 165 -12.40 18.55 0.01
C PHE A 165 -11.92 17.22 -0.59
N VAL A 166 -12.83 16.24 -0.70
CA VAL A 166 -12.52 14.94 -1.30
C VAL A 166 -12.22 15.09 -2.79
N THR A 167 -12.99 15.90 -3.50
CA THR A 167 -12.76 16.19 -4.93
C THR A 167 -11.35 16.73 -5.15
N LEU A 168 -10.97 17.78 -4.42
CA LEU A 168 -9.64 18.39 -4.52
C LEU A 168 -8.51 17.42 -4.14
N GLY A 169 -8.73 16.60 -3.10
CA GLY A 169 -7.80 15.55 -2.68
C GLY A 169 -7.56 14.52 -3.79
N LYS A 170 -8.62 14.07 -4.45
CA LYS A 170 -8.53 13.13 -5.58
C LYS A 170 -7.84 13.76 -6.80
N GLU A 171 -8.19 14.99 -7.16
CA GLU A 171 -7.56 15.71 -8.28
C GLU A 171 -6.04 15.81 -8.09
N THR A 172 -5.60 16.03 -6.86
CA THR A 172 -4.18 16.17 -6.52
C THR A 172 -3.47 14.82 -6.44
N PHE A 173 -4.00 13.89 -5.63
CA PHE A 173 -3.28 12.68 -5.23
C PHE A 173 -3.66 11.41 -5.99
N SER A 174 -4.80 11.42 -6.69
CA SER A 174 -5.33 10.25 -7.41
C SER A 174 -5.27 10.40 -8.94
N ASN A 175 -4.54 11.40 -9.43
CA ASN A 175 -4.26 11.59 -10.85
C ASN A 175 -2.97 10.86 -11.24
N SER A 176 -3.08 9.77 -12.01
CA SER A 176 -1.92 9.00 -12.47
C SER A 176 -1.00 9.75 -13.44
N GLY A 177 -1.49 10.84 -14.05
CA GLY A 177 -0.68 11.74 -14.89
C GLY A 177 0.07 12.83 -14.12
N ASN A 178 -0.06 12.89 -12.79
CA ASN A 178 0.65 13.88 -11.99
C ASN A 178 2.16 13.62 -12.03
N ALA A 179 2.95 14.66 -12.34
CA ALA A 179 4.41 14.59 -12.45
C ALA A 179 5.08 14.13 -11.14
N MET A 180 4.43 14.32 -9.99
CA MET A 180 4.95 13.93 -8.68
C MET A 180 4.76 12.45 -8.36
N ILE A 181 3.97 11.69 -9.13
CA ILE A 181 3.71 10.26 -8.88
C ILE A 181 5.01 9.45 -8.82
N ALA A 182 5.98 9.74 -9.69
CA ALA A 182 7.27 9.06 -9.69
C ALA A 182 8.04 9.29 -8.37
N MET A 183 8.04 10.53 -7.88
CA MET A 183 8.65 10.90 -6.60
C MET A 183 7.94 10.23 -5.43
N TRP A 184 6.60 10.30 -5.37
CA TRP A 184 5.84 9.69 -4.28
C TRP A 184 6.02 8.17 -4.25
N SER A 185 6.06 7.53 -5.42
CA SER A 185 6.26 6.07 -5.55
C SER A 185 7.62 5.57 -5.08
N ALA A 186 8.61 6.46 -4.90
CA ALA A 186 9.90 6.12 -4.32
C ALA A 186 9.81 5.87 -2.81
N TYR A 187 8.92 6.58 -2.12
CA TYR A 187 8.78 6.52 -0.65
C TYR A 187 7.52 5.80 -0.20
N ILE A 188 6.47 5.83 -1.02
CA ILE A 188 5.14 5.32 -0.71
C ILE A 188 4.83 4.15 -1.62
N ASN A 189 4.36 3.06 -1.03
CA ASN A 189 3.84 1.94 -1.80
C ASN A 189 2.36 2.17 -2.11
N GLY A 190 2.05 2.57 -3.35
CA GLY A 190 0.67 2.81 -3.74
C GLY A 190 0.46 2.97 -5.24
N ASP A 191 -0.80 2.92 -5.64
CA ASP A 191 -1.33 3.25 -6.96
C ASP A 191 -2.26 4.47 -6.85
N ALA A 192 -1.96 5.52 -7.65
CA ALA A 192 -2.78 6.72 -7.72
C ALA A 192 -4.24 6.41 -8.10
N LYS A 193 -4.46 5.42 -8.98
CA LYS A 193 -5.82 5.02 -9.39
C LYS A 193 -6.61 4.39 -8.24
N ARG A 194 -5.90 3.75 -7.30
CA ARG A 194 -6.46 3.21 -6.05
C ARG A 194 -6.45 4.21 -4.90
N GLN A 195 -6.04 5.46 -5.16
CA GLN A 195 -6.07 6.55 -4.19
C GLN A 195 -5.14 6.33 -3.00
N ASP A 196 -4.10 5.49 -3.17
CA ASP A 196 -3.22 5.11 -2.07
C ASP A 196 -2.38 6.30 -1.57
N PHE A 197 -1.95 7.21 -2.45
CA PHE A 197 -1.25 8.44 -2.05
C PHE A 197 -2.15 9.37 -1.24
N TRP A 198 -3.44 9.46 -1.61
CA TRP A 198 -4.41 10.27 -0.87
C TRP A 198 -4.64 9.69 0.53
N HIS A 199 -4.79 8.37 0.60
CA HIS A 199 -4.91 7.64 1.86
C HIS A 199 -3.72 7.88 2.79
N VAL A 200 -2.50 7.80 2.26
CA VAL A 200 -1.27 8.04 3.02
C VAL A 200 -1.19 9.49 3.50
N ALA A 201 -1.53 10.46 2.65
CA ALA A 201 -1.53 11.87 3.01
C ALA A 201 -2.53 12.16 4.15
N LEU A 202 -3.74 11.62 4.06
CA LEU A 202 -4.75 11.70 5.11
C LEU A 202 -4.31 10.98 6.40
N GLY A 203 -3.73 9.79 6.29
CA GLY A 203 -3.27 9.00 7.45
C GLY A 203 -2.18 9.72 8.25
N TRP A 204 -1.27 10.39 7.54
CA TRP A 204 -0.22 11.20 8.14
C TRP A 204 -0.76 12.39 8.94
N ILE A 205 -1.58 13.25 8.33
CA ILE A 205 -2.15 14.41 9.02
C ILE A 205 -3.12 14.02 10.13
N ALA A 206 -3.94 12.98 9.94
CA ALA A 206 -4.87 12.49 10.95
C ALA A 206 -4.11 12.00 12.20
N THR A 207 -3.04 11.21 11.99
CA THR A 207 -2.19 10.74 13.09
C THR A 207 -1.54 11.91 13.83
N ALA A 208 -1.00 12.90 13.11
CA ALA A 208 -0.40 14.08 13.71
C ALA A 208 -1.40 14.90 14.56
N LYS A 209 -2.68 14.88 14.19
CA LYS A 209 -3.77 15.50 14.94
C LYS A 209 -4.40 14.61 16.02
N GLY A 210 -3.92 13.37 16.18
CA GLY A 210 -4.46 12.42 17.14
C GLY A 210 -5.89 11.97 16.83
N THR A 211 -6.26 11.90 15.55
CA THR A 211 -7.57 11.49 15.06
C THR A 211 -7.46 10.39 14.01
N THR A 212 -8.58 9.85 13.57
CA THR A 212 -8.66 8.87 12.47
C THR A 212 -8.88 9.56 11.12
N ILE A 213 -8.58 8.86 10.02
CA ILE A 213 -8.85 9.35 8.66
C ILE A 213 -10.34 9.69 8.51
N SER A 214 -11.24 8.81 8.98
CA SER A 214 -12.69 9.01 8.91
C SER A 214 -13.16 10.27 9.64
N GLU A 215 -12.64 10.52 10.84
CA GLU A 215 -13.00 11.71 11.62
C GLU A 215 -12.47 12.98 10.95
N TYR A 216 -11.22 12.97 10.49
CA TYR A 216 -10.62 14.10 9.77
C TYR A 216 -11.43 14.42 8.50
N MET A 217 -11.70 13.43 7.66
CA MET A 217 -12.52 13.61 6.46
C MET A 217 -13.94 14.10 6.79
N SER A 218 -14.56 13.60 7.86
CA SER A 218 -15.88 14.06 8.28
C SER A 218 -15.90 15.53 8.66
N GLN A 219 -14.85 16.03 9.32
CA GLN A 219 -14.75 17.42 9.76
C GLN A 219 -14.49 18.36 8.57
N HIS A 220 -13.66 17.92 7.62
CA HIS A 220 -13.21 18.73 6.50
C HIS A 220 -14.06 18.54 5.22
N ARG A 221 -15.11 17.72 5.21
CA ARG A 221 -15.86 17.34 3.99
C ARG A 221 -16.34 18.53 3.13
N PHE A 222 -16.59 19.68 3.74
CA PHE A 222 -17.09 20.89 3.07
C PHE A 222 -16.02 21.95 2.82
N ASP A 223 -14.78 21.70 3.21
CA ASP A 223 -13.68 22.62 2.99
C ASP A 223 -13.38 22.74 1.50
N ASP A 224 -13.09 23.97 1.05
CA ASP A 224 -12.74 24.30 -0.33
C ASP A 224 -11.23 24.22 -0.60
N SER A 225 -10.47 23.61 0.32
CA SER A 225 -9.02 23.52 0.27
C SER A 225 -8.49 22.26 0.94
N ILE A 226 -7.44 21.68 0.36
CA ILE A 226 -6.65 20.59 0.94
C ILE A 226 -5.26 21.06 1.38
N ALA A 227 -5.05 22.37 1.51
CA ALA A 227 -3.72 22.96 1.72
C ALA A 227 -3.01 22.40 2.96
N GLU A 228 -3.75 22.13 4.05
CA GLU A 228 -3.19 21.53 5.26
C GLU A 228 -2.62 20.14 4.98
N VAL A 229 -3.43 19.24 4.40
CA VAL A 229 -3.01 17.87 4.06
C VAL A 229 -1.83 17.89 3.12
N LYS A 230 -1.89 18.71 2.07
CA LYS A 230 -0.83 18.81 1.08
C LYS A 230 0.47 19.34 1.70
N THR A 231 0.39 20.40 2.50
CA THR A 231 1.56 21.00 3.15
C THR A 231 2.22 20.00 4.10
N TYR A 232 1.44 19.27 4.90
CA TYR A 232 1.98 18.27 5.80
C TYR A 232 2.64 17.11 5.02
N PHE A 233 1.95 16.60 3.99
CA PHE A 233 2.49 15.56 3.12
C PHE A 233 3.82 15.95 2.45
N ASP A 234 3.88 17.15 1.86
CA ASP A 234 5.09 17.67 1.24
C ASP A 234 6.20 17.87 2.28
N THR A 235 5.86 18.30 3.50
CA THR A 235 6.82 18.48 4.60
C THR A 235 7.48 17.16 4.99
N VAL A 236 6.70 16.08 5.13
CA VAL A 236 7.23 14.75 5.42
C VAL A 236 8.17 14.29 4.30
N LEU A 237 7.74 14.37 3.04
CA LEU A 237 8.57 13.92 1.93
C LEU A 237 9.85 14.75 1.76
N ASN A 238 9.76 16.07 1.90
CA ASN A 238 10.92 16.97 1.84
C ASN A 238 11.90 16.66 2.98
N TRP A 239 11.42 16.35 4.18
CA TRP A 239 12.29 15.92 5.28
C TRP A 239 13.02 14.63 4.95
N VAL A 240 12.32 13.62 4.41
CA VAL A 240 12.95 12.35 4.02
C VAL A 240 14.00 12.58 2.93
N SER A 241 13.67 13.33 1.87
CA SER A 241 14.61 13.57 0.75
C SER A 241 15.80 14.42 1.15
N ASN A 242 15.65 15.35 2.11
CA ASN A 242 16.77 16.14 2.62
C ASN A 242 17.66 15.36 3.59
N THR A 243 17.07 14.40 4.33
CA THR A 243 17.81 13.57 5.29
C THR A 243 18.60 12.46 4.58
N PHE A 244 18.02 11.84 3.54
CA PHE A 244 18.63 10.77 2.76
C PHE A 244 18.90 11.27 1.33
N ASN A 245 20.17 11.54 1.00
CA ASN A 245 20.54 12.04 -0.33
C ASN A 245 20.57 10.94 -1.43
N GLN A 246 20.28 9.69 -1.05
CA GLN A 246 20.14 8.54 -1.93
C GLN A 246 18.79 7.87 -1.71
N VAL A 247 18.18 7.40 -2.80
CA VAL A 247 16.87 6.73 -2.77
C VAL A 247 17.08 5.24 -3.02
N GLU A 248 16.77 4.44 -2.01
CA GLU A 248 16.85 2.99 -2.07
C GLU A 248 15.48 2.35 -2.23
N LYS A 249 15.41 1.18 -2.87
CA LYS A 249 14.14 0.48 -3.12
C LYS A 249 13.36 0.19 -1.83
N GLU A 250 14.07 -0.11 -0.75
CA GLU A 250 13.51 -0.46 0.56
C GLU A 250 12.92 0.75 1.31
N MET A 251 13.15 1.98 0.83
CA MET A 251 12.47 3.18 1.34
C MET A 251 10.97 3.19 1.02
N ARG A 252 10.57 2.47 -0.03
CA ARG A 252 9.18 2.42 -0.48
C ARG A 252 8.31 1.66 0.53
N GLY A 253 7.32 2.37 1.08
CA GLY A 253 6.33 1.83 2.02
C GLY A 253 6.82 1.72 3.46
N LEU A 254 7.81 2.54 3.86
CA LEU A 254 8.11 2.75 5.27
C LEU A 254 7.10 3.71 5.90
N GLU A 255 6.98 3.65 7.23
CA GLU A 255 6.08 4.48 8.05
C GLU A 255 6.58 5.93 8.16
N TRP A 256 6.76 6.62 7.04
CA TRP A 256 7.42 7.93 6.96
C TRP A 256 6.74 9.01 7.81
N GLY A 257 5.41 9.00 7.93
CA GLY A 257 4.69 9.91 8.83
C GLY A 257 5.07 9.71 10.31
N ARG A 258 5.10 8.46 10.79
CA ARG A 258 5.56 8.15 12.16
C ARG A 258 7.03 8.53 12.34
N LEU A 259 7.88 8.15 11.39
CA LEU A 259 9.31 8.46 11.44
C LEU A 259 9.54 9.96 11.46
N TYR A 260 8.79 10.73 10.67
CA TYR A 260 8.84 12.19 10.70
C TYR A 260 8.52 12.68 12.11
N GLU A 261 7.37 12.33 12.68
CA GLU A 261 6.99 12.77 14.04
C GLU A 261 8.02 12.42 15.11
N GLU A 262 8.68 11.26 14.98
CA GLU A 262 9.69 10.81 15.92
C GLU A 262 11.04 11.53 15.75
N TYR A 263 11.44 11.83 14.52
CA TYR A 263 12.83 12.13 14.17
C TYR A 263 13.06 13.51 13.52
N HIS A 264 12.04 14.26 13.10
CA HIS A 264 12.22 15.52 12.35
C HIS A 264 12.86 16.67 13.15
N LYS A 265 12.79 16.63 14.48
CA LYS A 265 13.33 17.67 15.36
C LYS A 265 14.85 17.58 15.55
N PHE A 266 15.48 16.55 15.01
CA PHE A 266 16.92 16.36 15.08
C PHE A 266 17.59 16.82 13.78
N SER A 267 18.80 17.34 13.90
CA SER A 267 19.60 17.72 12.74
C SER A 267 20.39 16.51 12.23
N TYR A 268 20.28 16.25 10.93
CA TYR A 268 21.03 15.20 10.25
C TYR A 268 22.02 15.81 9.27
N ASN A 269 23.23 15.25 9.24
CA ASN A 269 24.16 15.47 8.14
C ASN A 269 23.89 14.39 7.08
N SER A 270 23.35 14.79 5.93
CA SER A 270 22.91 13.87 4.87
C SER A 270 24.04 13.01 4.32
N ASP A 271 25.27 13.53 4.25
CA ASP A 271 26.44 12.76 3.81
C ASP A 271 26.79 11.65 4.82
N ARG A 272 26.74 11.94 6.12
CA ARG A 272 26.95 10.94 7.18
C ARG A 272 25.85 9.87 7.19
N VAL A 273 24.60 10.30 7.07
CA VAL A 273 23.45 9.39 6.97
C VAL A 273 23.66 8.43 5.81
N SER A 274 23.99 8.96 4.63
CA SER A 274 24.09 8.17 3.41
C SER A 274 25.32 7.25 3.43
N ALA A 275 26.46 7.72 3.97
CA ALA A 275 27.61 6.86 4.20
C ALA A 275 27.28 5.67 5.11
N LYS A 276 26.50 5.89 6.18
CA LYS A 276 26.09 4.83 7.10
C LYS A 276 25.10 3.85 6.48
N VAL A 277 24.15 4.34 5.68
CA VAL A 277 23.25 3.48 4.91
C VAL A 277 24.06 2.59 3.98
N SER A 278 25.01 3.14 3.22
CA SER A 278 25.86 2.39 2.30
C SER A 278 26.75 1.36 3.00
N GLU A 279 27.30 1.71 4.17
CA GLU A 279 28.02 0.77 5.05
C GLU A 279 27.14 -0.44 5.42
N LEU A 280 25.92 -0.19 5.90
CA LEU A 280 24.99 -1.24 6.34
C LEU A 280 24.45 -2.07 5.17
N TYR A 281 24.33 -1.50 3.97
CA TYR A 281 23.95 -2.23 2.76
C TYR A 281 25.08 -3.15 2.26
N GLY A 282 26.32 -2.76 2.50
CA GLY A 282 27.51 -3.58 2.22
C GLY A 282 27.75 -4.69 3.24
N ASP A 283 27.12 -4.63 4.41
CA ASP A 283 27.28 -5.63 5.46
C ASP A 283 26.46 -6.90 5.15
N PRO A 284 27.10 -8.06 4.92
CA PRO A 284 26.41 -9.32 4.62
C PRO A 284 25.54 -9.86 5.77
N PHE A 285 25.73 -9.35 6.99
CA PHE A 285 25.02 -9.78 8.19
C PHE A 285 23.71 -9.04 8.40
N VAL A 286 23.52 -7.85 7.83
CA VAL A 286 22.25 -7.11 7.86
C VAL A 286 21.20 -7.86 7.02
N LYS A 287 20.12 -8.32 7.66
CA LYS A 287 19.03 -9.04 6.97
C LYS A 287 17.82 -8.16 6.70
N ASN A 288 17.57 -7.16 7.54
CA ASN A 288 16.46 -6.25 7.36
C ASN A 288 16.93 -4.88 6.82
N ARG A 289 16.98 -4.76 5.50
CA ARG A 289 17.32 -3.51 4.80
C ARG A 289 16.30 -2.39 5.01
N LYS A 290 15.02 -2.72 5.27
CA LYS A 290 14.00 -1.71 5.60
C LYS A 290 14.26 -1.05 6.96
N GLY A 291 14.77 -1.80 7.92
CA GLY A 291 15.08 -1.26 9.24
C GLY A 291 16.32 -0.37 9.29
N VAL A 292 17.14 -0.35 8.22
CA VAL A 292 18.34 0.49 8.13
C VAL A 292 18.00 1.98 8.29
N PHE A 293 16.93 2.46 7.65
CA PHE A 293 16.61 3.89 7.66
C PHE A 293 16.25 4.39 9.05
N GLU A 294 15.36 3.67 9.76
CA GLU A 294 15.01 4.00 11.14
C GLU A 294 16.20 3.80 12.09
N TYR A 295 17.01 2.76 11.88
CA TYR A 295 18.24 2.56 12.65
C TYR A 295 19.17 3.77 12.55
N VAL A 296 19.42 4.27 11.34
CA VAL A 296 20.30 5.41 11.08
C VAL A 296 19.73 6.70 11.68
N LEU A 297 18.42 6.93 11.56
CA LEU A 297 17.75 8.06 12.22
C LEU A 297 17.90 7.98 13.75
N GLY A 298 17.65 6.81 14.33
CA GLY A 298 17.79 6.56 15.78
C GLY A 298 19.22 6.72 16.29
N LEU A 299 20.20 6.28 15.49
CA LEU A 299 21.63 6.41 15.79
C LEU A 299 22.05 7.89 15.82
N TYR A 300 21.76 8.65 14.76
CA TYR A 300 22.24 10.03 14.64
C TYR A 300 21.40 11.06 15.40
N SER A 301 20.16 10.74 15.75
CA SER A 301 19.38 11.55 16.71
C SER A 301 19.82 11.38 18.16
N GLY A 302 20.57 10.32 18.48
CA GLY A 302 20.92 9.93 19.85
C GLY A 302 19.76 9.37 20.67
N ARG A 303 18.55 9.27 20.10
CA ARG A 303 17.33 8.82 20.79
C ARG A 303 17.40 7.35 21.24
N LYS A 304 18.21 6.54 20.55
CA LYS A 304 18.37 5.10 20.80
C LYS A 304 19.76 4.77 21.36
N GLY A 305 20.40 5.75 21.99
CA GLY A 305 21.77 5.63 22.50
C GLY A 305 22.81 5.62 21.38
N ASP A 306 24.09 5.53 21.76
CA ASP A 306 25.25 5.67 20.87
C ASP A 306 25.33 4.64 19.73
N LEU A 307 24.49 3.60 19.81
CA LEU A 307 24.58 2.40 18.97
C LEU A 307 23.31 2.15 18.15
N GLY A 308 22.27 2.97 18.35
CA GLY A 308 20.98 2.81 17.68
C GLY A 308 20.19 1.57 18.13
N ASP A 309 18.98 1.41 17.59
CA ASP A 309 18.16 0.21 17.86
C ASP A 309 18.54 -0.93 16.90
N THR A 310 19.56 -1.69 17.29
CA THR A 310 20.16 -2.76 16.49
C THR A 310 19.18 -3.87 16.07
N LYS A 311 18.04 -4.02 16.77
CA LYS A 311 17.01 -5.03 16.42
C LYS A 311 16.37 -4.75 15.08
N LEU A 312 16.35 -3.50 14.65
CA LEU A 312 15.83 -3.09 13.35
C LEU A 312 16.60 -3.71 12.19
N LEU A 313 17.87 -4.11 12.39
CA LEU A 313 18.73 -4.63 11.33
C LEU A 313 18.64 -6.16 11.14
N GLU A 314 18.04 -6.87 12.09
CA GLU A 314 17.96 -8.35 12.12
C GLU A 314 19.31 -9.03 11.81
N VAL A 315 20.39 -8.56 12.42
CA VAL A 315 21.74 -9.04 12.12
C VAL A 315 21.85 -10.54 12.40
N ARG A 316 22.14 -11.37 11.38
CA ARG A 316 22.51 -12.79 11.62
C ARG A 316 23.89 -12.80 12.26
N MET A 317 23.98 -13.31 13.48
CA MET A 317 25.21 -13.17 14.25
C MET A 317 26.36 -14.01 13.73
N PHE A 318 26.18 -15.24 13.21
CA PHE A 318 27.28 -16.05 12.64
C PHE A 318 26.75 -17.05 11.60
N ASP A 319 27.55 -17.37 10.56
CA ASP A 319 27.23 -18.44 9.60
C ASP A 319 27.44 -19.85 10.22
N ASP A 320 26.89 -20.88 9.57
CA ASP A 320 26.92 -22.23 10.15
C ASP A 320 28.33 -22.84 10.17
N ALA A 321 29.21 -22.44 9.25
CA ALA A 321 30.62 -22.87 9.23
C ALA A 321 31.39 -22.33 10.44
N THR A 322 31.17 -21.05 10.77
CA THR A 322 31.73 -20.36 11.93
C THR A 322 31.21 -20.98 13.21
N LYS A 323 29.90 -21.22 13.32
CA LYS A 323 29.29 -21.91 14.48
C LYS A 323 29.92 -23.28 14.72
N GLN A 324 30.08 -24.09 13.67
CA GLN A 324 30.68 -25.41 13.79
C GLN A 324 32.14 -25.34 14.24
N THR A 325 32.91 -24.42 13.67
CA THR A 325 34.33 -24.23 13.99
C THR A 325 34.52 -23.81 15.45
N VAL A 326 33.77 -22.80 15.88
CA VAL A 326 33.82 -22.25 17.24
C VAL A 326 33.30 -23.26 18.27
N TYR A 327 32.20 -23.95 17.96
CA TYR A 327 31.68 -25.05 18.78
C TYR A 327 32.72 -26.13 19.03
N LYS A 328 33.40 -26.60 17.97
CA LYS A 328 34.42 -27.64 18.08
C LYS A 328 35.56 -27.17 18.98
N LYS A 329 36.10 -25.97 18.71
CA LYS A 329 37.19 -25.38 19.49
C LYS A 329 36.85 -25.22 20.98
N GLN A 330 35.67 -24.68 21.30
CA GLN A 330 35.22 -24.53 22.68
C GLN A 330 34.98 -25.87 23.35
N THR A 331 34.40 -26.84 22.63
CA THR A 331 34.09 -28.16 23.16
C THR A 331 35.36 -28.96 23.47
N ASP A 332 36.36 -28.91 22.59
CA ASP A 332 37.63 -29.59 22.79
C ASP A 332 38.37 -28.97 23.99
N THR A 333 38.44 -27.64 24.07
CA THR A 333 39.02 -26.91 25.22
C THR A 333 38.29 -27.23 26.53
N ALA A 334 36.96 -27.31 26.49
CA ALA A 334 36.13 -27.60 27.66
C ALA A 334 36.34 -29.03 28.19
N LYS A 335 36.47 -30.00 27.28
CA LYS A 335 36.78 -31.40 27.63
C LYS A 335 38.16 -31.53 28.29
N GLU A 336 39.18 -30.87 27.74
CA GLU A 336 40.54 -30.87 28.33
C GLU A 336 40.55 -30.30 29.75
N LYS A 337 39.75 -29.26 30.00
CA LYS A 337 39.67 -28.58 31.29
C LYS A 337 38.64 -29.18 32.26
N GLY A 338 37.84 -30.16 31.82
CA GLY A 338 36.76 -30.73 32.62
C GLY A 338 35.64 -29.75 32.99
N VAL A 339 35.38 -28.74 32.14
CA VAL A 339 34.36 -27.70 32.35
C VAL A 339 33.32 -27.71 31.24
N SER A 340 32.26 -26.90 31.37
CA SER A 340 31.25 -26.74 30.32
C SER A 340 31.80 -26.02 29.08
N ASN A 341 31.29 -26.38 27.90
CA ASN A 341 31.56 -25.66 26.65
C ASN A 341 30.74 -24.37 26.49
N CYS A 342 29.96 -23.98 27.50
CA CYS A 342 29.35 -22.65 27.65
C CYS A 342 30.07 -21.88 28.76
N SER A 343 30.63 -20.70 28.49
CA SER A 343 31.43 -19.94 29.47
C SER A 343 30.66 -19.62 30.76
N TYR A 344 29.39 -19.24 30.64
CA TYR A 344 28.52 -18.94 31.77
C TYR A 344 28.25 -20.18 32.64
N CYS A 345 28.05 -21.35 32.02
CA CYS A 345 27.93 -22.61 32.78
C CYS A 345 29.25 -22.95 33.48
N ALA A 346 30.40 -22.73 32.83
CA ALA A 346 31.71 -23.06 33.40
C ALA A 346 32.07 -22.21 34.65
N ILE A 347 31.59 -20.97 34.72
CA ILE A 347 31.83 -20.05 35.83
C ILE A 347 30.76 -20.18 36.95
N GLY A 348 29.56 -20.66 36.62
CA GLY A 348 28.46 -20.83 37.57
C GLY A 348 28.68 -21.91 38.66
N HIS A 349 27.79 -21.91 39.65
CA HIS A 349 27.80 -22.86 40.78
C HIS A 349 26.83 -24.05 40.59
N ASP A 350 26.27 -24.19 39.39
CA ASP A 350 25.13 -25.09 39.14
C ASP A 350 25.56 -26.48 38.65
N ALA A 351 24.62 -27.42 38.61
CA ALA A 351 24.79 -28.79 38.10
C ALA A 351 25.33 -28.87 36.65
N ASN A 352 25.34 -27.76 35.91
CA ASN A 352 25.81 -27.69 34.54
C ASN A 352 27.29 -27.30 34.39
N LYS A 353 28.05 -27.15 35.49
CA LYS A 353 29.43 -26.62 35.47
C LYS A 353 30.40 -27.41 34.59
N ALA A 354 30.22 -28.72 34.49
CA ALA A 354 31.01 -29.62 33.64
C ALA A 354 30.23 -30.16 32.42
N LYS A 355 29.01 -29.65 32.19
CA LYS A 355 28.14 -30.19 31.13
C LYS A 355 28.63 -29.77 29.74
N ILE A 356 28.84 -30.75 28.88
CA ILE A 356 29.11 -30.53 27.46
C ILE A 356 27.78 -30.54 26.69
N TRP A 357 27.37 -29.38 26.19
CA TRP A 357 26.16 -29.21 25.40
C TRP A 357 26.40 -29.64 23.94
N LYS A 358 25.39 -30.24 23.32
CA LYS A 358 25.40 -30.56 21.90
C LYS A 358 25.23 -29.29 21.07
N LEU A 359 25.72 -29.29 19.82
CA LEU A 359 25.61 -28.13 18.94
C LEU A 359 24.16 -27.63 18.79
N ASN A 360 23.18 -28.52 18.70
CA ASN A 360 21.76 -28.16 18.59
C ASN A 360 21.12 -27.66 19.91
N GLU A 361 21.85 -27.72 21.03
CA GLU A 361 21.46 -27.18 22.34
C GLU A 361 22.13 -25.83 22.63
N MET A 362 22.96 -25.35 21.69
CA MET A 362 23.71 -24.11 21.80
C MET A 362 23.35 -23.16 20.66
N ASP A 363 23.54 -21.87 20.92
CA ASP A 363 23.38 -20.79 19.96
C ASP A 363 24.65 -19.94 20.00
N ALA A 364 25.11 -19.48 18.84
CA ALA A 364 26.23 -18.56 18.76
C ALA A 364 25.83 -17.15 19.18
N ASP A 365 26.77 -16.45 19.79
CA ASP A 365 26.63 -15.11 20.30
C ASP A 365 27.98 -14.39 20.27
N HIS A 366 27.96 -13.06 20.28
CA HIS A 366 29.20 -12.30 20.30
C HIS A 366 29.78 -12.25 21.73
N VAL A 367 31.09 -12.45 21.87
CA VAL A 367 31.77 -12.23 23.16
C VAL A 367 31.59 -10.78 23.59
N SER A 368 31.87 -9.85 22.67
CA SER A 368 31.52 -8.45 22.77
C SER A 368 30.31 -8.19 21.88
N ALA A 369 29.17 -7.82 22.46
CA ALA A 369 27.92 -7.61 21.74
C ALA A 369 28.11 -6.75 20.48
N TRP A 370 27.48 -7.13 19.37
CA TRP A 370 27.44 -6.32 18.14
C TRP A 370 26.94 -4.89 18.43
N SER A 371 25.95 -4.79 19.32
CA SER A 371 25.43 -3.53 19.86
C SER A 371 26.42 -2.72 20.69
N LYS A 372 27.65 -3.18 20.93
CA LYS A 372 28.73 -2.41 21.58
C LYS A 372 29.94 -2.22 20.64
N GLY A 373 29.72 -2.35 19.33
CA GLY A 373 30.78 -2.27 18.32
C GLY A 373 31.58 -3.58 18.17
N GLY A 374 31.07 -4.69 18.70
CA GLY A 374 31.67 -6.01 18.50
C GLY A 374 31.56 -6.46 17.05
N SER A 375 32.69 -6.81 16.43
CA SER A 375 32.69 -7.31 15.05
C SER A 375 32.00 -8.67 14.94
N THR A 376 31.32 -8.93 13.82
CA THR A 376 30.83 -10.27 13.49
C THR A 376 31.96 -11.08 12.85
N SER A 377 32.90 -11.53 13.69
CA SER A 377 34.09 -12.29 13.29
C SER A 377 34.18 -13.59 14.09
N MET A 378 34.89 -14.58 13.56
CA MET A 378 35.09 -15.85 14.27
C MET A 378 35.74 -15.64 15.65
N GLU A 379 36.62 -14.65 15.77
CA GLU A 379 37.31 -14.27 17.00
C GLU A 379 36.37 -13.70 18.07
N ASN A 380 35.29 -13.04 17.65
CA ASN A 380 34.27 -12.50 18.54
C ASN A 380 33.07 -13.45 18.70
N CYS A 381 33.13 -14.67 18.16
CA CYS A 381 32.07 -15.67 18.26
C CYS A 381 32.28 -16.57 19.48
N GLU A 382 31.20 -16.82 20.22
CA GLU A 382 31.12 -17.81 21.28
C GLU A 382 29.80 -18.60 21.16
N MET A 383 29.85 -19.91 21.40
CA MET A 383 28.70 -20.77 21.60
C MET A 383 28.26 -20.74 23.07
N LEU A 384 27.00 -20.39 23.30
CA LEU A 384 26.35 -20.44 24.60
C LEU A 384 25.23 -21.48 24.59
N CYS A 385 24.94 -22.11 25.74
CA CYS A 385 23.73 -22.93 25.83
C CYS A 385 22.50 -22.05 25.62
N LYS A 386 21.43 -22.62 25.04
CA LYS A 386 20.19 -21.89 24.74
C LYS A 386 19.64 -21.07 25.90
N SER A 387 19.78 -21.58 27.14
CA SER A 387 19.34 -20.86 28.34
C SER A 387 20.16 -19.59 28.56
N HIS A 388 21.50 -19.68 28.57
CA HIS A 388 22.36 -18.52 28.79
C HIS A 388 22.36 -17.55 27.60
N ASN A 389 22.26 -18.04 26.37
CA ASN A 389 22.11 -17.19 25.20
C ASN A 389 20.83 -16.33 25.32
N ARG A 390 19.69 -16.94 25.67
CA ARG A 390 18.42 -16.22 25.91
C ARG A 390 18.48 -15.27 27.09
N SER A 391 19.22 -15.61 28.15
CA SER A 391 19.40 -14.73 29.32
C SER A 391 20.35 -13.57 29.05
N LYS A 392 21.31 -13.72 28.13
CA LYS A 392 22.26 -12.68 27.72
C LYS A 392 21.65 -11.74 26.66
N GLY A 393 20.79 -12.28 25.79
CA GLY A 393 19.98 -11.50 24.87
C GLY A 393 18.97 -10.63 25.63
N ASN A 394 19.34 -9.38 25.91
CA ASN A 394 18.38 -8.39 26.39
C ASN A 394 17.23 -8.26 25.38
N LYS A 395 16.00 -8.34 25.92
CA LYS A 395 14.75 -8.10 25.22
C LYS A 395 14.72 -6.83 24.40
#